data_AF-A0A7S0L197-F1
#
_entry.id   AF-A0A7S0L197-F1
#
_cell.length_a   1.000
_cell.length_b   1.000
_cell.length_c   1.000
_cell.angle_alpha   90.00
_cell.angle_beta   90.00
_cell.angle_gamma   90.00
#
_symmetry.space_group_name_H-M   'P 1'
#
loop_
_entity.id
_entity.type
_entity.pdbx_description
1 polymer ?
#
loop_
_entity_poly.entity_id
_entity_poly.type
_entity_poly.pdbx_seq_one_letter_code
_entity_poly.pdbx_strand_id
1 'polypeptide(L)'
;TCVRLSHNCGSPQRALTQCAREMHTAALSHLSMLIAHVRAGTAHTLLHASSHMCATSVPTPPLSAAAASLAPPVAEVDTTAAAADPAAASGCVPKERTAGESAVDTGEGLRFVDIGANLLDSMFSGEYRGKAVHAPDLHDVLNRAGESGVRYCIVTAGSLVEAEHAIALVRESRLHEAAAGVSLRATVGVHPTRCLEFLPDAARARLEEAMGDDGDGAASRLASMERGLLASDAVIKAAEEHLRRLEAIIVEGAADGSVVALGECGLDHARLHFCPAGVQRFGFELQLRLAQRCGLPLFLHSRDCASDFAEACGARRDALANGAVVHSF
;
A
#
# COMPACT_ATOMS: atom_id res chain seq x y z
N THR A 1 18.33 48.51 32.70
CA THR A 1 17.91 48.58 34.12
C THR A 1 17.36 47.22 34.50
N CYS A 2 18.02 46.55 35.44
CA CYS A 2 17.66 45.24 35.97
C CYS A 2 16.45 45.37 36.90
N VAL A 3 15.44 44.52 36.76
CA VAL A 3 14.49 44.23 37.85
C VAL A 3 14.35 42.71 37.94
N ARG A 4 14.84 42.18 39.06
CA ARG A 4 14.56 40.84 39.58
C ARG A 4 13.52 40.96 40.71
N LEU A 5 12.99 39.78 41.05
CA LEU A 5 12.18 39.38 42.20
C LEU A 5 10.66 39.42 41.92
N SER A 6 9.86 38.39 42.17
CA SER A 6 10.03 37.25 43.11
C SER A 6 9.09 36.09 42.79
N HIS A 7 9.50 34.90 43.24
CA HIS A 7 8.85 33.60 43.15
C HIS A 7 7.41 33.53 43.69
N ASN A 8 6.58 32.74 43.01
CA ASN A 8 5.55 31.94 43.67
C ASN A 8 5.52 30.55 43.02
N CYS A 9 5.91 29.53 43.78
CA CYS A 9 6.02 28.14 43.33
C CYS A 9 4.62 27.49 43.29
N GLY A 10 4.04 27.37 42.10
CA GLY A 10 2.98 26.41 41.78
C GLY A 10 3.47 25.49 40.67
N SER A 11 3.37 24.17 40.85
CA SER A 11 3.97 23.19 39.94
C SER A 11 3.43 23.26 38.51
N PRO A 12 4.30 23.18 37.47
CA PRO A 12 3.90 23.32 36.05
C PRO A 12 2.96 22.20 35.55
N GLN A 13 2.79 21.11 36.30
CA GLN A 13 1.87 20.03 35.98
C GLN A 13 0.39 20.39 36.13
N ARG A 14 0.00 21.29 37.04
CA ARG A 14 -1.41 21.65 37.26
C ARG A 14 -1.97 22.59 36.19
N ALA A 15 -1.15 23.50 35.65
CA ALA A 15 -1.57 24.40 34.58
C ALA A 15 -1.80 23.65 33.24
N LEU A 16 -0.96 22.65 32.93
CA LEU A 16 -1.10 21.82 31.73
C LEU A 16 -2.33 20.90 31.78
N THR A 17 -2.70 20.38 32.96
CA THR A 17 -3.91 19.56 33.10
C THR A 17 -5.21 20.37 33.03
N GLN A 18 -5.18 21.63 33.47
CA GLN A 18 -6.34 22.51 33.37
C GLN A 18 -6.60 22.97 31.92
N CYS A 19 -5.54 23.34 31.20
CA CYS A 19 -5.64 23.72 29.78
C CYS A 19 -6.13 22.55 28.90
N ALA A 20 -5.68 21.32 29.17
CA ALA A 20 -6.16 20.13 28.46
C ALA A 20 -7.65 19.83 28.71
N ARG A 21 -8.16 20.07 29.93
CA ARG A 21 -9.58 19.88 30.26
C ARG A 21 -10.48 20.93 29.61
N GLU A 22 -10.02 22.18 29.54
CA GLU A 22 -10.75 23.26 28.87
C GLU A 22 -10.82 23.05 27.35
N MET A 23 -9.73 22.59 26.72
CA MET A 23 -9.72 22.22 25.29
C MET A 23 -10.64 21.03 24.98
N HIS A 24 -10.67 20.01 25.84
CA HIS A 24 -11.54 18.84 25.64
C HIS A 24 -13.03 19.20 25.79
N THR A 25 -13.35 20.13 26.69
CA THR A 25 -14.74 20.60 26.89
C THR A 25 -15.21 21.45 25.71
N ALA A 26 -14.33 22.29 25.15
CA ALA A 26 -14.62 23.06 23.94
C ALA A 26 -14.83 22.18 22.70
N ALA A 27 -14.02 21.11 22.54
CA ALA A 27 -14.16 20.16 21.43
C ALA A 27 -15.48 19.39 21.48
N LEU A 28 -15.93 18.97 22.67
CA LEU A 28 -17.21 18.27 22.85
C LEU A 28 -18.42 19.20 22.60
N SER A 29 -18.32 20.48 22.95
CA SER A 29 -19.37 21.46 22.66
C SER A 29 -19.53 21.71 21.15
N HIS A 30 -18.41 21.81 20.41
CA HIS A 30 -18.44 21.91 18.95
C HIS A 30 -19.01 20.67 18.26
N LEU A 31 -18.67 19.47 18.75
CA LEU A 31 -19.22 18.23 18.19
C LEU A 31 -20.73 18.11 18.41
N SER A 32 -21.24 18.57 19.56
CA SER A 32 -22.67 18.60 19.86
C SER A 32 -23.43 19.60 18.97
N MET A 33 -22.83 20.73 18.63
CA MET A 33 -23.40 21.73 17.70
C MET A 33 -23.46 21.21 16.26
N LEU A 34 -22.44 20.50 15.80
CA LEU A 34 -22.39 19.86 14.47
C LEU A 34 -23.44 18.76 14.32
N ILE A 35 -23.62 17.93 15.35
CA ILE A 35 -24.66 16.88 15.37
C ILE A 35 -26.07 17.50 15.36
N ALA A 36 -26.28 18.63 16.03
CA ALA A 36 -27.55 19.37 15.99
C ALA A 36 -27.83 19.98 14.61
N HIS A 37 -26.81 20.50 13.91
CA HIS A 37 -26.95 21.04 12.55
C HIS A 37 -27.30 19.96 11.52
N VAL A 38 -26.68 18.78 11.61
CA VAL A 38 -26.98 17.65 10.72
C VAL A 38 -28.42 17.14 10.93
N ARG A 39 -28.90 17.11 12.19
CA ARG A 39 -30.28 16.70 12.50
C ARG A 39 -31.33 17.73 12.09
N ALA A 40 -31.00 19.02 12.04
CA ALA A 40 -31.89 20.08 11.57
C ALA A 40 -31.94 20.19 10.03
N GLY A 41 -30.87 19.81 9.34
CA GLY A 41 -30.74 19.94 7.88
C GLY A 41 -31.45 18.86 7.05
N THR A 42 -31.87 17.74 7.64
CA THR A 42 -32.51 16.62 6.92
C THR A 42 -34.04 16.64 6.92
N ALA A 43 -34.70 17.70 7.42
CA ALA A 43 -36.15 17.74 7.57
C ALA A 43 -36.89 18.76 6.68
N HIS A 44 -36.22 19.41 5.73
CA HIS A 44 -36.89 20.33 4.80
C HIS A 44 -36.35 20.12 3.38
N THR A 45 -37.11 19.41 2.55
CA THR A 45 -37.53 19.78 1.17
C THR A 45 -38.05 18.51 0.46
N LEU A 46 -39.27 18.11 0.81
CA LEU A 46 -40.15 17.32 -0.05
C LEU A 46 -41.52 18.00 0.03
N LEU A 47 -41.94 18.58 -1.10
CA LEU A 47 -43.30 19.00 -1.50
C LEU A 47 -43.22 20.34 -2.26
N HIS A 48 -43.21 20.28 -3.59
CA HIS A 48 -44.27 20.87 -4.39
C HIS A 48 -44.09 20.51 -5.88
N ALA A 49 -45.18 20.04 -6.48
CA ALA A 49 -45.29 19.65 -7.87
C ALA A 49 -45.81 20.82 -8.75
N SER A 50 -45.49 20.68 -10.05
CA SER A 50 -46.30 21.03 -11.23
C SER A 50 -45.98 22.28 -12.06
N SER A 51 -45.71 21.98 -13.35
CA SER A 51 -46.09 22.71 -14.57
C SER A 51 -45.32 23.97 -15.00
N HIS A 52 -44.46 23.88 -16.03
CA HIS A 52 -44.79 24.25 -17.42
C HIS A 52 -43.63 24.08 -18.41
N MET A 53 -44.02 24.02 -19.69
CA MET A 53 -43.29 23.63 -20.90
C MET A 53 -42.12 24.55 -21.29
N CYS A 54 -41.08 23.99 -21.93
CA CYS A 54 -40.68 24.40 -23.29
C CYS A 54 -39.66 23.42 -23.89
N ALA A 55 -39.84 23.16 -25.19
CA ALA A 55 -39.07 22.24 -26.01
C ALA A 55 -37.75 22.85 -26.50
N THR A 56 -36.74 22.01 -26.77
CA THR A 56 -35.90 22.11 -27.99
C THR A 56 -35.16 20.78 -28.21
N SER A 57 -35.25 20.30 -29.45
CA SER A 57 -34.54 19.20 -30.11
C SER A 57 -33.01 19.47 -30.16
N VAL A 58 -32.09 18.53 -30.42
CA VAL A 58 -31.79 17.75 -31.66
C VAL A 58 -30.70 16.64 -31.32
N PRO A 59 -30.17 15.81 -32.25
CA PRO A 59 -30.57 14.44 -32.59
C PRO A 59 -29.55 13.32 -32.25
N THR A 60 -29.99 12.06 -32.36
CA THR A 60 -29.19 10.82 -32.42
C THR A 60 -28.91 10.37 -33.88
N PRO A 61 -27.80 9.67 -34.15
CA PRO A 61 -27.65 8.77 -35.31
C PRO A 61 -27.73 7.27 -34.91
N PRO A 62 -27.90 6.34 -35.88
CA PRO A 62 -28.61 5.06 -35.66
C PRO A 62 -27.71 3.85 -35.36
N LEU A 63 -28.38 2.82 -34.83
CA LEU A 63 -27.89 1.46 -34.57
C LEU A 63 -27.68 0.64 -35.87
N SER A 64 -26.66 -0.22 -35.85
CA SER A 64 -26.53 -1.40 -36.73
C SER A 64 -26.30 -2.63 -35.85
N ALA A 65 -26.97 -3.72 -36.22
CA ALA A 65 -27.12 -4.98 -35.49
C ALA A 65 -26.04 -6.02 -35.86
N ALA A 66 -25.72 -6.93 -34.92
CA ALA A 66 -25.87 -8.40 -35.07
C ALA A 66 -24.90 -9.21 -34.18
N ALA A 67 -25.38 -10.42 -33.81
CA ALA A 67 -24.73 -11.57 -33.15
C ALA A 67 -24.59 -11.47 -31.61
N ALA A 68 -25.47 -12.01 -30.74
CA ALA A 68 -26.06 -13.35 -30.54
C ALA A 68 -25.20 -14.35 -29.72
N SER A 69 -25.77 -14.76 -28.56
CA SER A 69 -25.66 -16.07 -27.89
C SER A 69 -24.32 -16.49 -27.24
N LEU A 70 -24.20 -17.10 -26.05
CA LEU A 70 -25.12 -17.72 -25.07
C LEU A 70 -24.48 -17.69 -23.68
N ALA A 71 -25.28 -17.47 -22.63
CA ALA A 71 -24.97 -17.79 -21.24
C ALA A 71 -25.91 -18.91 -20.75
N PRO A 72 -25.47 -19.84 -19.88
CA PRO A 72 -26.33 -20.89 -19.32
C PRO A 72 -27.09 -20.42 -18.06
N PRO A 73 -28.18 -21.13 -17.67
CA PRO A 73 -29.23 -20.57 -16.83
C PRO A 73 -29.00 -20.72 -15.32
N VAL A 74 -29.56 -19.75 -14.59
CA VAL A 74 -29.68 -19.69 -13.13
C VAL A 74 -30.93 -20.46 -12.72
N ALA A 75 -30.80 -21.34 -11.72
CA ALA A 75 -31.93 -22.03 -11.09
C ALA A 75 -32.32 -21.31 -9.79
N GLU A 76 -33.62 -21.02 -9.67
CA GLU A 76 -34.27 -20.47 -8.47
C GLU A 76 -34.34 -21.50 -7.35
N VAL A 77 -34.10 -21.04 -6.11
CA VAL A 77 -34.58 -21.72 -4.89
C VAL A 77 -35.15 -20.66 -3.95
N ASP A 78 -36.44 -20.79 -3.69
CA ASP A 78 -37.20 -20.07 -2.67
C ASP A 78 -37.01 -20.78 -1.31
N THR A 79 -36.85 -20.03 -0.22
CA THR A 79 -37.58 -20.21 1.06
C THR A 79 -36.96 -19.41 2.21
N THR A 80 -37.76 -18.48 2.72
CA THR A 80 -38.02 -18.13 4.14
C THR A 80 -36.91 -17.63 5.07
N ALA A 81 -37.27 -16.53 5.73
CA ALA A 81 -36.52 -15.72 6.68
C ALA A 81 -36.17 -16.40 8.03
N ALA A 82 -35.07 -15.95 8.63
CA ALA A 82 -34.96 -15.71 10.07
C ALA A 82 -33.89 -14.64 10.34
N ALA A 83 -34.31 -13.57 11.01
CA ALA A 83 -33.44 -12.50 11.50
C ALA A 83 -32.74 -12.90 12.80
N ALA A 84 -31.46 -12.55 12.95
CA ALA A 84 -30.80 -12.41 14.25
C ALA A 84 -29.55 -11.51 14.14
N ASP A 85 -29.48 -10.53 15.03
CA ASP A 85 -28.35 -9.62 15.31
C ASP A 85 -27.02 -10.35 15.55
N PRO A 86 -25.88 -9.64 15.40
CA PRO A 86 -24.82 -9.82 16.39
C PRO A 86 -24.22 -8.49 16.85
N ALA A 87 -24.57 -8.11 18.08
CA ALA A 87 -23.70 -7.34 18.96
C ALA A 87 -23.16 -8.27 20.05
N ALA A 88 -21.87 -8.57 20.03
CA ALA A 88 -21.05 -8.86 21.22
C ALA A 88 -19.60 -9.16 20.81
N ALA A 89 -18.74 -8.16 20.94
CA ALA A 89 -17.32 -8.36 21.17
C ALA A 89 -17.14 -9.01 22.55
N SER A 90 -16.39 -10.12 22.63
CA SER A 90 -15.94 -10.68 23.90
C SER A 90 -14.47 -11.07 23.79
N GLY A 91 -13.70 -10.60 24.76
CA GLY A 91 -12.25 -10.58 24.77
C GLY A 91 -11.60 -11.96 24.85
N CYS A 92 -10.45 -12.08 24.17
CA CYS A 92 -9.55 -13.21 24.30
C CYS A 92 -8.69 -13.01 25.55
N VAL A 93 -8.96 -13.76 26.62
CA VAL A 93 -8.05 -13.94 27.76
C VAL A 93 -7.15 -15.15 27.44
N PRO A 94 -5.81 -15.06 27.58
CA PRO A 94 -4.94 -16.20 27.30
C PRO A 94 -5.14 -17.29 28.37
N LYS A 95 -5.45 -18.52 27.96
CA LYS A 95 -5.37 -19.70 28.85
C LYS A 95 -3.90 -20.11 29.00
N GLU A 96 -3.42 -20.16 30.24
CA GLU A 96 -2.15 -20.80 30.62
C GLU A 96 -2.12 -22.26 30.17
N ARG A 97 -1.00 -22.71 29.58
CA ARG A 97 -0.76 -24.13 29.26
C ARG A 97 -0.24 -24.84 30.51
N THR A 98 -0.98 -25.83 30.97
CA THR A 98 -0.50 -26.84 31.91
C THR A 98 0.60 -27.68 31.26
N ALA A 99 1.69 -27.86 32.01
CA ALA A 99 2.81 -28.70 31.63
C ALA A 99 2.43 -30.18 31.67
N GLY A 100 2.84 -30.94 30.64
CA GLY A 100 2.89 -32.39 30.68
C GLY A 100 2.19 -33.07 29.51
N GLU A 101 2.87 -33.14 28.37
CA GLU A 101 2.83 -34.26 27.43
C GLU A 101 4.02 -34.08 26.48
N SER A 102 5.03 -34.96 26.58
CA SER A 102 6.16 -34.93 25.65
C SER A 102 5.64 -35.36 24.27
N ALA A 103 5.45 -34.38 23.39
CA ALA A 103 5.20 -34.65 21.99
C ALA A 103 6.38 -35.46 21.44
N VAL A 104 6.07 -36.64 20.91
CA VAL A 104 6.98 -37.42 20.08
C VAL A 104 7.31 -36.53 18.88
N ASP A 105 8.56 -36.08 18.79
CA ASP A 105 9.07 -35.37 17.63
C ASP A 105 9.12 -36.34 16.45
N THR A 106 8.10 -36.30 15.59
CA THR A 106 8.04 -37.09 14.35
C THR A 106 8.82 -36.43 13.21
N GLY A 107 9.84 -35.63 13.52
CA GLY A 107 10.81 -35.15 12.54
C GLY A 107 10.16 -34.45 11.35
N GLU A 108 9.34 -33.43 11.59
CA GLU A 108 8.94 -32.54 10.50
C GLU A 108 10.19 -31.83 9.99
N GLY A 109 10.59 -32.11 8.74
CA GLY A 109 11.75 -31.50 8.11
C GLY A 109 11.72 -29.96 8.19
N LEU A 110 12.89 -29.33 8.01
CA LEU A 110 13.03 -27.88 8.08
C LEU A 110 11.99 -27.18 7.20
N ARG A 111 11.37 -26.12 7.75
CA ARG A 111 10.39 -25.30 7.05
C ARG A 111 10.95 -23.91 6.79
N PHE A 112 10.81 -23.43 5.55
CA PHE A 112 11.33 -22.13 5.13
C PHE A 112 10.21 -21.22 4.59
N VAL A 113 10.42 -19.92 4.78
CA VAL A 113 9.70 -18.85 4.09
C VAL A 113 10.73 -18.06 3.30
N ASP A 114 10.58 -18.04 1.98
CA ASP A 114 11.34 -17.11 1.15
C ASP A 114 10.61 -15.77 1.14
N ILE A 115 11.19 -14.77 1.80
CA ILE A 115 10.56 -13.45 1.97
C ILE A 115 10.76 -12.52 0.76
N GLY A 116 11.59 -12.90 -0.23
CA GLY A 116 12.03 -12.00 -1.28
C GLY A 116 12.25 -12.70 -2.62
N ALA A 117 11.20 -13.29 -3.18
CA ALA A 117 11.27 -14.07 -4.41
C ALA A 117 10.83 -13.24 -5.63
N ASN A 118 11.75 -12.96 -6.56
CA ASN A 118 11.46 -12.23 -7.80
C ASN A 118 10.79 -13.12 -8.87
N LEU A 119 9.67 -13.78 -8.54
CA LEU A 119 9.03 -14.79 -9.41
C LEU A 119 8.40 -14.23 -10.69
N LEU A 120 8.35 -12.90 -10.84
CA LEU A 120 7.93 -12.23 -12.08
C LEU A 120 9.07 -12.09 -13.10
N ASP A 121 10.31 -12.46 -12.75
CA ASP A 121 11.44 -12.38 -13.66
C ASP A 121 11.24 -13.31 -14.87
N SER A 122 11.54 -12.80 -16.06
CA SER A 122 11.31 -13.51 -17.31
C SER A 122 12.16 -14.79 -17.45
N MET A 123 13.21 -14.95 -16.64
CA MET A 123 13.98 -16.19 -16.54
C MET A 123 13.10 -17.39 -16.19
N PHE A 124 12.04 -17.24 -15.37
CA PHE A 124 11.10 -18.32 -15.03
C PHE A 124 10.12 -18.68 -16.16
N SER A 125 9.98 -17.78 -17.14
CA SER A 125 9.33 -18.05 -18.43
C SER A 125 10.31 -18.54 -19.50
N GLY A 126 11.59 -18.74 -19.14
CA GLY A 126 12.65 -19.20 -20.03
C GLY A 126 13.21 -18.15 -20.98
N GLU A 127 12.96 -16.87 -20.72
CA GLU A 127 13.49 -15.76 -21.51
C GLU A 127 14.71 -15.12 -20.84
N TYR A 128 15.79 -14.95 -21.59
CA TYR A 128 17.01 -14.29 -21.14
C TYR A 128 17.37 -13.19 -22.12
N ARG A 129 17.39 -11.94 -21.65
CA ARG A 129 17.73 -10.76 -22.49
C ARG A 129 16.91 -10.70 -23.79
N GLY A 130 15.60 -10.97 -23.72
CA GLY A 130 14.71 -10.93 -24.89
C GLY A 130 14.76 -12.17 -25.79
N LYS A 131 15.47 -13.24 -25.39
CA LYS A 131 15.57 -14.49 -26.17
C LYS A 131 14.95 -15.65 -25.40
N ALA A 132 14.06 -16.38 -26.05
CA ALA A 132 13.56 -17.67 -25.53
C ALA A 132 14.69 -18.71 -25.56
N VAL A 133 15.07 -19.21 -24.39
CA VAL A 133 16.15 -20.20 -24.18
C VAL A 133 15.58 -21.56 -23.78
N HIS A 134 14.52 -21.57 -22.97
CA HIS A 134 13.81 -22.80 -22.59
C HIS A 134 12.30 -22.54 -22.47
N ALA A 135 11.52 -23.61 -22.31
CA ALA A 135 10.10 -23.51 -21.99
C ALA A 135 9.92 -22.93 -20.57
N PRO A 136 8.80 -22.26 -20.26
CA PRO A 136 8.47 -21.82 -18.91
C PRO A 136 8.51 -22.98 -17.92
N ASP A 137 9.21 -22.80 -16.79
CA ASP A 137 9.46 -23.86 -15.80
C ASP A 137 9.22 -23.41 -14.35
N LEU A 138 8.53 -22.28 -14.12
CA LEU A 138 8.20 -21.76 -12.79
C LEU A 138 7.57 -22.83 -11.88
N HIS A 139 6.66 -23.64 -12.42
CA HIS A 139 6.03 -24.73 -11.66
C HIS A 139 7.06 -25.76 -11.17
N ASP A 140 8.03 -26.13 -12.00
CA ASP A 140 9.10 -27.06 -11.63
C ASP A 140 10.04 -26.43 -10.58
N VAL A 141 10.32 -25.13 -10.69
CA VAL A 141 11.07 -24.37 -9.68
C VAL A 141 10.37 -24.42 -8.32
N LEU A 142 9.06 -24.18 -8.28
CA LEU A 142 8.28 -24.20 -7.05
C LEU A 142 8.17 -25.61 -6.46
N ASN A 143 8.09 -26.66 -7.30
CA ASN A 143 8.14 -28.05 -6.83
C ASN A 143 9.46 -28.34 -6.11
N ARG A 144 10.60 -27.97 -6.72
CA ARG A 144 11.93 -28.12 -6.09
C ARG A 144 12.04 -27.35 -4.78
N ALA A 145 11.46 -26.15 -4.71
CA ALA A 145 11.42 -25.36 -3.48
C ALA A 145 10.60 -26.08 -2.38
N GLY A 146 9.43 -26.62 -2.72
CA GLY A 146 8.57 -27.35 -1.78
C GLY A 146 9.20 -28.65 -1.27
N GLU A 147 9.88 -29.39 -2.14
CA GLU A 147 10.67 -30.58 -1.79
C GLU A 147 11.83 -30.25 -0.84
N SER A 148 12.38 -29.03 -0.95
CA SER A 148 13.44 -28.51 -0.09
C SER A 148 12.93 -27.91 1.23
N GLY A 149 11.61 -27.98 1.49
CA GLY A 149 10.99 -27.50 2.73
C GLY A 149 10.47 -26.06 2.69
N VAL A 150 10.51 -25.37 1.55
CA VAL A 150 9.87 -24.07 1.40
C VAL A 150 8.35 -24.25 1.47
N ARG A 151 7.68 -23.41 2.27
CA ARG A 151 6.22 -23.45 2.44
C ARG A 151 5.55 -22.16 2.03
N TYR A 152 6.27 -21.05 2.08
CA TYR A 152 5.79 -19.77 1.59
C TYR A 152 6.87 -19.08 0.76
N CYS A 153 6.46 -18.47 -0.35
CA CYS A 153 7.27 -17.52 -1.09
C CYS A 153 6.51 -16.20 -1.19
N ILE A 154 7.17 -15.10 -0.87
CA ILE A 154 6.63 -13.76 -1.04
C ILE A 154 7.19 -13.19 -2.34
N VAL A 155 6.32 -13.02 -3.32
CA VAL A 155 6.60 -12.40 -4.62
C VAL A 155 6.80 -10.91 -4.41
N THR A 156 8.01 -10.44 -4.72
CA THR A 156 8.38 -9.03 -4.59
C THR A 156 7.89 -8.24 -5.80
N ALA A 157 7.06 -7.23 -5.56
CA ALA A 157 6.68 -6.24 -6.56
C ALA A 157 7.30 -4.89 -6.22
N GLY A 158 7.93 -4.25 -7.21
CA GLY A 158 8.61 -2.97 -7.08
C GLY A 158 8.03 -1.86 -7.97
N SER A 159 6.86 -2.09 -8.57
CA SER A 159 6.09 -1.10 -9.34
C SER A 159 4.60 -1.42 -9.26
N LEU A 160 3.76 -0.48 -9.69
CA LEU A 160 2.31 -0.71 -9.71
C LEU A 160 1.91 -1.83 -10.68
N VAL A 161 2.55 -1.89 -11.85
CA VAL A 161 2.33 -2.95 -12.84
C VAL A 161 2.79 -4.31 -12.31
N GLU A 162 3.95 -4.37 -11.67
CA GLU A 162 4.41 -5.62 -11.04
C GLU A 162 3.48 -6.05 -9.90
N ALA A 163 2.88 -5.12 -9.15
CA ALA A 163 1.92 -5.45 -8.10
C ALA A 163 0.66 -6.14 -8.66
N GLU A 164 0.13 -5.63 -9.78
CA GLU A 164 -1.00 -6.24 -10.50
C GLU A 164 -0.63 -7.67 -10.97
N HIS A 165 0.56 -7.85 -11.54
CA HIS A 165 1.04 -9.17 -11.97
C HIS A 165 1.32 -10.13 -10.80
N ALA A 166 1.90 -9.67 -9.70
CA ALA A 166 2.21 -10.49 -8.54
C ALA A 166 0.93 -11.07 -7.92
N ILE A 167 -0.13 -10.26 -7.80
CA ILE A 167 -1.41 -10.71 -7.26
C ILE A 167 -2.11 -11.67 -8.22
N ALA A 168 -2.05 -11.40 -9.53
CA ALA A 168 -2.56 -12.34 -10.52
C ALA A 168 -1.87 -13.71 -10.39
N LEU A 169 -0.54 -13.73 -10.31
CA LEU A 169 0.26 -14.95 -10.11
C LEU A 169 -0.13 -15.68 -8.80
N VAL A 170 -0.24 -14.95 -7.68
CA VAL A 170 -0.63 -15.53 -6.39
C VAL A 170 -2.05 -16.12 -6.42
N ARG A 171 -2.99 -15.47 -7.13
CA ARG A 171 -4.38 -15.95 -7.22
C ARG A 171 -4.48 -17.15 -8.17
N GLU A 172 -3.80 -17.10 -9.31
CA GLU A 172 -3.71 -18.23 -10.25
C GLU A 172 -3.09 -19.45 -9.59
N SER A 173 -2.01 -19.28 -8.81
CA SER A 173 -1.37 -20.39 -8.10
C SER A 173 -2.25 -21.06 -7.03
N ARG A 174 -3.36 -20.44 -6.62
CA ARG A 174 -4.34 -21.05 -5.70
C ARG A 174 -5.36 -21.93 -6.42
N LEU A 175 -5.59 -21.67 -7.71
CA LEU A 175 -6.53 -22.44 -8.53
C LEU A 175 -5.92 -23.77 -8.97
N HIS A 176 -4.60 -23.81 -9.10
CA HIS A 176 -3.86 -25.02 -9.37
C HIS A 176 -3.37 -25.60 -8.05
N GLU A 177 -3.61 -26.89 -7.75
CA GLU A 177 -2.99 -27.61 -6.60
C GLU A 177 -1.45 -27.75 -6.74
N ALA A 178 -0.81 -26.87 -7.51
CA ALA A 178 0.35 -27.19 -8.32
C ALA A 178 1.54 -26.34 -7.89
N ALA A 179 2.12 -26.72 -6.75
CA ALA A 179 3.53 -26.55 -6.40
C ALA A 179 3.71 -27.21 -5.03
N ALA A 180 4.34 -28.38 -4.94
CA ALA A 180 4.62 -29.20 -3.75
C ALA A 180 4.37 -28.59 -2.32
N GLY A 181 3.14 -28.15 -2.02
CA GLY A 181 2.79 -27.41 -0.81
C GLY A 181 3.33 -25.98 -0.63
N VAL A 182 3.82 -25.29 -1.69
CA VAL A 182 4.31 -23.90 -1.59
C VAL A 182 3.16 -22.90 -1.78
N SER A 183 2.92 -22.07 -0.77
CA SER A 183 1.93 -20.99 -0.80
C SER A 183 2.56 -19.67 -1.23
N LEU A 184 2.09 -19.09 -2.34
CA LEU A 184 2.53 -17.76 -2.77
C LEU A 184 1.79 -16.65 -2.01
N ARG A 185 2.51 -15.56 -1.75
CA ARG A 185 2.05 -14.25 -1.25
C ARG A 185 2.76 -13.16 -2.05
N ALA A 186 2.37 -11.91 -1.89
CA ALA A 186 2.99 -10.79 -2.57
C ALA A 186 3.22 -9.60 -1.63
N THR A 187 4.20 -8.79 -2.00
CA THR A 187 4.32 -7.40 -1.53
C THR A 187 3.68 -6.46 -2.55
N VAL A 188 3.33 -5.25 -2.13
CA VAL A 188 2.90 -4.17 -3.04
C VAL A 188 3.60 -2.88 -2.67
N GLY A 189 4.33 -2.29 -3.62
CA GLY A 189 5.10 -1.07 -3.41
C GLY A 189 5.82 -0.63 -4.68
N VAL A 190 6.51 0.49 -4.57
CA VAL A 190 7.34 1.07 -5.62
C VAL A 190 8.79 1.14 -5.12
N HIS A 191 9.65 0.39 -5.80
CA HIS A 191 11.07 0.29 -5.51
C HIS A 191 11.76 1.65 -5.74
N PRO A 192 12.83 2.00 -4.99
CA PRO A 192 13.55 3.26 -5.16
C PRO A 192 13.91 3.59 -6.61
N THR A 193 14.36 2.60 -7.40
CA THR A 193 14.72 2.79 -8.82
C THR A 193 13.52 3.00 -9.76
N ARG A 194 12.29 2.89 -9.25
CA ARG A 194 11.04 3.03 -10.00
C ARG A 194 10.20 4.22 -9.55
N CYS A 195 10.65 5.02 -8.57
CA CYS A 195 9.87 6.13 -8.01
C CYS A 195 9.55 7.26 -9.00
N LEU A 196 10.14 7.29 -10.19
CA LEU A 196 9.69 8.16 -11.29
C LEU A 196 8.22 7.88 -11.69
N GLU A 197 7.69 6.70 -11.38
CA GLU A 197 6.28 6.31 -11.62
C GLU A 197 5.26 7.17 -10.84
N PHE A 198 5.69 7.83 -9.76
CA PHE A 198 4.85 8.78 -9.01
C PHE A 198 4.68 10.12 -9.72
N LEU A 199 5.46 10.39 -10.77
CA LEU A 199 5.51 11.69 -11.45
C LEU A 199 4.67 11.67 -12.73
N PRO A 200 4.06 12.80 -13.12
CA PRO A 200 3.46 12.92 -14.44
C PRO A 200 4.57 12.88 -15.52
N ASP A 201 4.21 12.43 -16.72
CA ASP A 201 5.15 12.22 -17.84
C ASP A 201 6.05 13.43 -18.11
N ALA A 202 5.49 14.64 -18.06
CA ALA A 202 6.25 15.86 -18.29
C ALA A 202 7.34 16.11 -17.23
N ALA A 203 7.09 15.77 -15.96
CA ALA A 203 8.09 15.92 -14.90
C ALA A 203 9.14 14.81 -14.97
N ARG A 204 8.71 13.56 -15.26
CA ARG A 204 9.59 12.42 -15.49
C ARG A 204 10.58 12.69 -16.63
N ALA A 205 10.09 13.10 -17.79
CA ALA A 205 10.93 13.38 -18.97
C ALA A 205 12.00 14.45 -18.69
N ARG A 206 11.64 15.50 -17.94
CA ARG A 206 12.60 16.56 -17.57
C ARG A 206 13.69 16.05 -16.63
N LEU A 207 13.34 15.18 -15.69
CA LEU A 207 14.31 14.55 -14.78
C LEU A 207 15.22 13.58 -15.52
N GLU A 208 14.67 12.75 -16.41
CA GLU A 208 15.45 11.83 -17.24
C GLU A 208 16.46 12.56 -18.12
N GLU A 209 16.06 13.69 -18.75
CA GLU A 209 16.97 14.55 -19.50
C GLU A 209 18.10 15.10 -18.61
N ALA A 210 17.77 15.61 -17.41
CA ALA A 210 18.76 16.16 -16.50
C ALA A 210 19.68 15.11 -15.85
N MET A 211 19.22 13.86 -15.69
CA MET A 211 20.05 12.76 -15.21
C MET A 211 21.12 12.35 -16.23
N GLY A 212 20.92 12.66 -17.51
CA GLY A 212 21.91 12.46 -18.58
C GLY A 212 22.94 13.58 -18.70
N ASP A 213 22.86 14.64 -17.88
CA ASP A 213 23.84 15.73 -17.86
C ASP A 213 25.06 15.35 -17.02
N ASP A 214 26.20 15.14 -17.68
CA ASP A 214 27.50 14.89 -17.03
C ASP A 214 28.34 16.18 -16.88
N GLY A 215 27.76 17.36 -17.16
CA GLY A 215 28.45 18.64 -17.08
C GLY A 215 28.81 19.06 -15.65
N ASP A 216 29.77 19.97 -15.52
CA ASP A 216 30.15 20.53 -14.22
C ASP A 216 28.92 21.13 -13.50
N GLY A 217 28.73 20.78 -12.23
CA GLY A 217 27.57 21.19 -11.43
C GLY A 217 26.23 20.50 -11.76
N ALA A 218 26.19 19.47 -12.62
CA ALA A 218 24.96 18.78 -12.99
C ALA A 218 24.17 18.25 -11.79
N ALA A 219 24.86 17.60 -10.84
CA ALA A 219 24.23 17.09 -9.61
C ALA A 219 23.53 18.19 -8.80
N SER A 220 24.09 19.39 -8.72
CA SER A 220 23.48 20.52 -8.02
C SER A 220 22.27 21.07 -8.79
N ARG A 221 22.34 21.12 -10.13
CA ARG A 221 21.20 21.52 -10.96
C ARG A 221 20.04 20.54 -10.83
N LEU A 222 20.33 19.24 -10.90
CA LEU A 222 19.37 18.17 -10.71
C LEU A 222 18.69 18.27 -9.35
N ALA A 223 19.47 18.39 -8.26
CA ALA A 223 18.91 18.54 -6.91
C ALA A 223 18.04 19.80 -6.75
N SER A 224 18.39 20.90 -7.43
CA SER A 224 17.55 22.11 -7.43
C SER A 224 16.26 21.93 -8.21
N MET A 225 16.32 21.21 -9.33
CA MET A 225 15.16 20.90 -10.15
C MET A 225 14.21 19.94 -9.44
N GLU A 226 14.73 18.89 -8.78
CA GLU A 226 13.95 17.96 -7.97
C GLU A 226 13.09 18.70 -6.94
N ARG A 227 13.69 19.61 -6.16
CA ARG A 227 12.95 20.39 -5.15
C ARG A 227 11.78 21.18 -5.73
N GLY A 228 11.98 21.81 -6.89
CA GLY A 228 10.93 22.59 -7.55
C GLY A 228 9.82 21.71 -8.16
N LEU A 229 10.20 20.62 -8.83
CA LEU A 229 9.24 19.71 -9.47
C LEU A 229 8.40 18.97 -8.43
N LEU A 230 9.03 18.40 -7.41
CA LEU A 230 8.36 17.58 -6.39
C LEU A 230 7.37 18.38 -5.54
N ALA A 231 7.54 19.70 -5.44
CA ALA A 231 6.61 20.59 -4.76
C ALA A 231 5.45 21.10 -5.64
N SER A 232 5.42 20.75 -6.93
CA SER A 232 4.38 21.24 -7.85
C SER A 232 3.05 20.50 -7.68
N ASP A 233 1.94 21.23 -7.83
CA ASP A 233 0.58 20.66 -7.74
C ASP A 233 0.36 19.49 -8.70
N ALA A 234 0.98 19.55 -9.89
CA ALA A 234 0.88 18.49 -10.89
C ALA A 234 1.53 17.18 -10.39
N VAL A 235 2.70 17.26 -9.74
CA VAL A 235 3.37 16.09 -9.15
C VAL A 235 2.60 15.57 -7.96
N ILE A 236 2.14 16.45 -7.05
CA ILE A 236 1.38 16.05 -5.87
C ILE A 236 0.12 15.29 -6.29
N LYS A 237 -0.65 15.82 -7.26
CA LYS A 237 -1.86 15.16 -7.76
C LYS A 237 -1.58 13.80 -8.40
N ALA A 238 -0.52 13.70 -9.21
CA ALA A 238 -0.14 12.43 -9.84
C ALA A 238 0.27 11.39 -8.80
N ALA A 239 1.05 11.80 -7.80
CA ALA A 239 1.49 10.92 -6.71
C ALA A 239 0.31 10.43 -5.85
N GLU A 240 -0.65 11.30 -5.54
CA GLU A 240 -1.88 10.92 -4.83
C GLU A 240 -2.74 9.93 -5.62
N GLU A 241 -2.83 10.09 -6.94
CA GLU A 241 -3.51 9.14 -7.82
C GLU A 241 -2.82 7.78 -7.85
N HIS A 242 -1.49 7.79 -7.95
CA HIS A 242 -0.68 6.60 -7.90
C HIS A 242 -0.83 5.86 -6.55
N LEU A 243 -0.77 6.59 -5.43
CA LEU A 243 -1.00 6.02 -4.09
C LEU A 243 -2.39 5.42 -3.94
N ARG A 244 -3.44 6.06 -4.49
CA ARG A 244 -4.80 5.50 -4.46
C ARG A 244 -4.88 4.14 -5.17
N ARG A 245 -4.15 3.96 -6.28
CA ARG A 245 -4.09 2.67 -6.98
C ARG A 245 -3.36 1.61 -6.15
N LEU A 246 -2.19 1.93 -5.60
CA LEU A 246 -1.46 1.03 -4.69
C LEU A 246 -2.32 0.64 -3.49
N GLU A 247 -2.98 1.61 -2.86
CA GLU A 247 -3.86 1.37 -1.71
C GLU A 247 -5.02 0.44 -2.06
N ALA A 248 -5.68 0.62 -3.21
CA ALA A 248 -6.76 -0.26 -3.65
C ALA A 248 -6.28 -1.71 -3.79
N ILE A 249 -5.12 -1.91 -4.42
CA ILE A 249 -4.50 -3.22 -4.58
C ILE A 249 -4.14 -3.84 -3.23
N ILE A 250 -3.55 -3.05 -2.32
CA ILE A 250 -3.19 -3.50 -0.97
C ILE A 250 -4.42 -3.92 -0.18
N VAL A 251 -5.47 -3.10 -0.16
CA VAL A 251 -6.68 -3.38 0.62
C VAL A 251 -7.38 -4.63 0.09
N GLU A 252 -7.53 -4.76 -1.22
CA GLU A 252 -8.15 -5.94 -1.84
C GLU A 252 -7.31 -7.20 -1.58
N GLY A 253 -6.00 -7.13 -1.81
CA GLY A 253 -5.10 -8.26 -1.63
C GLY A 253 -4.86 -8.65 -0.18
N ALA A 254 -4.94 -7.71 0.76
CA ALA A 254 -4.90 -8.03 2.19
C ALA A 254 -6.17 -8.77 2.63
N ALA A 255 -7.33 -8.41 2.08
CA ALA A 255 -8.61 -9.04 2.41
C ALA A 255 -8.67 -10.54 2.01
N ASP A 256 -8.05 -10.91 0.90
CA ASP A 256 -7.95 -12.32 0.46
C ASP A 256 -6.62 -12.99 0.86
N GLY A 257 -5.78 -12.29 1.62
CA GLY A 257 -4.47 -12.74 2.08
C GLY A 257 -3.43 -12.97 0.98
N SER A 258 -3.62 -12.43 -0.23
CA SER A 258 -2.59 -12.43 -1.29
C SER A 258 -1.47 -11.45 -0.99
N VAL A 259 -1.78 -10.29 -0.41
CA VAL A 259 -0.80 -9.26 -0.06
C VAL A 259 -0.52 -9.31 1.44
N VAL A 260 0.77 -9.38 1.80
CA VAL A 260 1.21 -9.54 3.21
C VAL A 260 2.12 -8.44 3.71
N ALA A 261 2.65 -7.60 2.82
CA ALA A 261 3.51 -6.47 3.18
C ALA A 261 3.40 -5.33 2.16
N LEU A 262 3.63 -4.10 2.62
CA LEU A 262 3.89 -2.96 1.76
C LEU A 262 5.39 -2.93 1.44
N GLY A 263 5.73 -2.89 0.17
CA GLY A 263 7.10 -2.94 -0.34
C GLY A 263 7.14 -3.70 -1.68
N GLU A 264 8.26 -3.78 -2.37
CA GLU A 264 9.56 -3.30 -1.94
C GLU A 264 9.66 -1.78 -2.07
N CYS A 265 10.02 -1.10 -0.98
CA CYS A 265 10.21 0.35 -0.97
C CYS A 265 11.40 0.74 -0.08
N GLY A 266 11.96 1.93 -0.26
CA GLY A 266 13.15 2.35 0.47
C GLY A 266 14.04 3.26 -0.37
N LEU A 267 15.36 3.15 -0.18
CA LEU A 267 16.36 3.98 -0.84
C LEU A 267 17.49 3.14 -1.44
N ASP A 268 17.97 3.53 -2.62
CA ASP A 268 19.10 2.92 -3.32
C ASP A 268 19.97 4.01 -3.97
N HIS A 269 20.93 4.52 -3.20
CA HIS A 269 21.86 5.54 -3.68
C HIS A 269 22.97 4.97 -4.58
N ALA A 270 23.06 3.63 -4.71
CA ALA A 270 23.96 2.99 -5.69
C ALA A 270 23.36 2.94 -7.10
N ARG A 271 22.12 3.41 -7.27
CA ARG A 271 21.32 3.31 -8.50
C ARG A 271 20.68 4.63 -8.93
N LEU A 272 21.35 5.76 -8.64
CA LEU A 272 20.85 7.11 -8.95
C LEU A 272 20.62 7.39 -10.45
N HIS A 273 21.24 6.62 -11.34
CA HIS A 273 21.01 6.71 -12.78
C HIS A 273 19.62 6.20 -13.22
N PHE A 274 18.92 5.44 -12.37
CA PHE A 274 17.53 5.05 -12.63
C PHE A 274 16.53 6.00 -12.00
N CYS A 275 16.84 6.54 -10.83
CA CYS A 275 15.95 7.42 -10.09
C CYS A 275 16.77 8.30 -9.14
N PRO A 276 16.67 9.64 -9.22
CA PRO A 276 17.52 10.52 -8.45
C PRO A 276 17.08 10.59 -6.97
N ALA A 277 18.01 10.96 -6.09
CA ALA A 277 17.86 10.76 -4.64
C ALA A 277 16.66 11.52 -4.04
N GLY A 278 16.34 12.72 -4.55
CA GLY A 278 15.17 13.47 -4.13
C GLY A 278 13.86 12.78 -4.47
N VAL A 279 13.76 12.20 -5.68
CA VAL A 279 12.60 11.40 -6.10
C VAL A 279 12.48 10.11 -5.29
N GLN A 280 13.60 9.42 -5.00
CA GLN A 280 13.59 8.23 -4.14
C GLN A 280 13.05 8.56 -2.74
N ARG A 281 13.55 9.63 -2.10
CA ARG A 281 13.08 10.08 -0.78
C ARG A 281 11.60 10.46 -0.80
N PHE A 282 11.15 11.15 -1.85
CA PHE A 282 9.74 11.49 -2.03
C PHE A 282 8.86 10.24 -2.11
N GLY A 283 9.20 9.29 -2.99
CA GLY A 283 8.46 8.04 -3.13
C GLY A 283 8.47 7.17 -1.86
N PHE A 284 9.59 7.13 -1.14
CA PHE A 284 9.68 6.40 0.12
C PHE A 284 8.80 7.03 1.21
N GLU A 285 8.82 8.34 1.37
CA GLU A 285 8.00 9.03 2.38
C GLU A 285 6.50 8.84 2.12
N LEU A 286 6.07 8.90 0.85
CA LEU A 286 4.69 8.62 0.46
C LEU A 286 4.23 7.23 0.86
N GLN A 287 5.09 6.23 0.66
CA GLN A 287 4.79 4.83 0.98
C GLN A 287 4.82 4.55 2.48
N LEU A 288 5.68 5.22 3.27
CA LEU A 288 5.62 5.16 4.73
C LEU A 288 4.28 5.69 5.26
N ARG A 289 3.76 6.78 4.69
CA ARG A 289 2.41 7.29 5.04
C ARG A 289 1.31 6.31 4.65
N LEU A 290 1.46 5.60 3.53
CA LEU A 290 0.51 4.58 3.10
C LEU A 290 0.51 3.36 4.04
N ALA A 291 1.69 2.90 4.48
CA ALA A 291 1.83 1.76 5.38
C ALA A 291 1.04 1.92 6.69
N GLN A 292 1.09 3.13 7.26
CA GLN A 292 0.30 3.48 8.45
C GLN A 292 -1.21 3.29 8.24
N ARG A 293 -1.73 3.59 7.04
CA ARG A 293 -3.15 3.49 6.71
C ARG A 293 -3.57 2.04 6.46
N CYS A 294 -2.72 1.26 5.79
CA CYS A 294 -3.03 -0.11 5.39
C CYS A 294 -2.85 -1.14 6.51
N GLY A 295 -2.09 -0.82 7.56
CA GLY A 295 -1.92 -1.74 8.69
C GLY A 295 -1.00 -2.94 8.40
N LEU A 296 -0.27 -2.93 7.29
CA LEU A 296 0.65 -4.01 6.90
C LEU A 296 2.09 -3.75 7.38
N PRO A 297 2.90 -4.81 7.61
CA PRO A 297 4.33 -4.66 7.80
C PRO A 297 5.02 -4.16 6.53
N LEU A 298 6.22 -3.59 6.69
CA LEU A 298 7.04 -3.05 5.61
C LEU A 298 8.14 -4.03 5.14
N PHE A 299 8.31 -4.15 3.83
CA PHE A 299 9.43 -4.85 3.19
C PHE A 299 10.37 -3.80 2.56
N LEU A 300 11.49 -3.53 3.24
CA LEU A 300 12.31 -2.34 3.03
C LEU A 300 13.64 -2.63 2.33
N HIS A 301 13.97 -1.82 1.34
CA HIS A 301 15.26 -1.82 0.64
C HIS A 301 16.17 -0.69 1.13
N SER A 302 17.45 -1.00 1.34
CA SER A 302 18.46 -0.01 1.74
C SER A 302 19.80 -0.34 1.10
N ARG A 303 20.33 0.57 0.28
CA ARG A 303 21.66 0.44 -0.34
C ARG A 303 22.35 1.80 -0.47
N ASP A 304 23.56 1.90 0.09
CA ASP A 304 24.40 3.13 0.11
C ASP A 304 23.68 4.39 0.63
N CYS A 305 22.66 4.21 1.46
CA CYS A 305 21.74 5.27 1.88
C CYS A 305 21.46 5.27 3.39
N ALA A 306 22.33 4.65 4.20
CA ALA A 306 22.05 4.35 5.61
C ALA A 306 21.58 5.56 6.44
N SER A 307 22.18 6.75 6.24
CA SER A 307 21.80 7.97 6.95
C SER A 307 20.39 8.44 6.57
N ASP A 308 20.14 8.69 5.28
CA ASP A 308 18.85 9.16 4.77
C ASP A 308 17.73 8.14 5.06
N PHE A 309 18.03 6.84 4.98
CA PHE A 309 17.09 5.77 5.29
C PHE A 309 16.71 5.79 6.78
N ALA A 310 17.70 5.86 7.68
CA ALA A 310 17.46 5.93 9.11
C ALA A 310 16.71 7.21 9.51
N GLU A 311 16.99 8.35 8.87
CA GLU A 311 16.27 9.60 9.06
C GLU A 311 14.79 9.46 8.65
N ALA A 312 14.51 8.93 7.45
CA ALA A 312 13.16 8.73 6.95
C ALA A 312 12.34 7.79 7.86
N CYS A 313 12.91 6.63 8.24
CA CYS A 313 12.29 5.70 9.18
C CYS A 313 12.12 6.31 10.57
N GLY A 314 13.09 7.11 11.03
CA GLY A 314 13.04 7.80 12.32
C GLY A 314 11.93 8.84 12.40
N ALA A 315 11.69 9.57 11.32
CA ALA A 315 10.63 10.57 11.19
C ALA A 315 9.21 9.97 11.10
N ARG A 316 9.10 8.67 10.82
CA ARG A 316 7.84 7.92 10.64
C ARG A 316 7.85 6.59 11.40
N ARG A 317 8.30 6.60 12.66
CA ARG A 317 8.34 5.39 13.50
C ARG A 317 6.98 4.72 13.68
N ASP A 318 5.91 5.51 13.63
CA ASP A 318 4.53 5.05 13.65
C ASP A 318 4.15 4.20 12.43
N ALA A 319 4.72 4.49 11.25
CA ALA A 319 4.54 3.65 10.07
C ALA A 319 5.15 2.24 10.22
N LEU A 320 6.13 2.08 11.13
CA LEU A 320 6.80 0.81 11.42
C LEU A 320 6.10 -0.02 12.51
N ALA A 321 4.97 0.46 13.04
CA ALA A 321 4.30 -0.16 14.20
C ALA A 321 3.83 -1.61 13.94
N ASN A 322 3.52 -1.96 12.69
CA ASN A 322 3.12 -3.31 12.31
C ASN A 322 4.31 -4.23 11.98
N GLY A 323 5.53 -3.75 12.18
CA GLY A 323 6.77 -4.45 11.87
C GLY A 323 7.35 -4.07 10.51
N ALA A 324 8.65 -4.31 10.37
CA ALA A 324 9.37 -4.10 9.12
C ALA A 324 10.57 -5.04 9.04
N VAL A 325 10.95 -5.41 7.83
CA VAL A 325 12.21 -6.10 7.54
C VAL A 325 13.00 -5.26 6.55
N VAL A 326 14.22 -4.88 6.91
CA VAL A 326 15.22 -4.40 5.94
C VAL A 326 15.84 -5.65 5.33
N HIS A 327 15.47 -5.97 4.09
CA HIS A 327 15.85 -7.22 3.44
C HIS A 327 17.20 -7.08 2.73
N SER A 328 17.86 -8.20 2.44
CA SER A 328 19.16 -8.24 1.75
C SER A 328 20.22 -7.31 2.39
N PHE A 329 20.24 -7.29 3.73
CA PHE A 329 21.12 -6.44 4.56
C PHE A 329 22.58 -6.87 4.54
#